data_AF-A0A2H3SP01-F1
#
_entry.id   AF-A0A2H3SP01-F1
#
_cell.length_a   1.000
_cell.length_b   1.000
_cell.length_c   1.000
_cell.angle_alpha   90.00
_cell.angle_beta   90.00
_cell.angle_gamma   90.00
#
_symmetry.space_group_name_H-M   'P 1'
#
loop_
_entity.id
_entity.type
_entity.pdbx_description
1 polymer ?
#
loop_
_entity_poly.entity_id
_entity_poly.type
_entity_poly.pdbx_seq_one_letter_code
_entity_poly.pdbx_strand_id
1 'polypeptide(L)'
;MADEHTMSNEEWEEVSQDIPSLSDPFLQQYLTGRANLMSQEQKSRTDASFRASLSPIAKRASDIVDCIRDQENDSIWTPQVEEELAQAGNECIFPGMMFMLAKDRMEKTNLWKIVRRMPKGALLHAHMDAMVNFDFLFDELLKMPGMHMCSDRPLNTEESREDAVPSFRYRTKADTDGSIWEESYKPDAFVPLPKAADEFPHGGRSGFLKWLKGRCTLSVTDTHEQHHGVDAIWVKFGKCFLVCATIIHYEPMFRIFLRELMKNLKDDGVNWAELRFTWPLNYCRDKQEEPEKDYIHMFEVLREEIDNFKKSPEGKGFWGLTTIWTCLRSWPTRLIIENMDCCIATKIAFPDLIAGYDLVGPEDLGRPLSDLLPELFWFRKQCAMEGVNLPFFFHAGETLGDGTDTDANLFDAILLGTRRIGHGFSLFKHPLLIDMVREKRILIESCPISNEVLRLCGSVTAHPLPALLARGVVCSLCNDDPAMLGQDTAGMSHDFWQALQGWKNLGLAGLGSLAENSVRWAAFEDQNQTDWINDIKQASLGTNVKAKRMQEWQIEWEKFCLWIVEEFGDEFGDEKEKEKASDA
;
A
#
# COMPACT_ATOMS: atom_id res chain seq x y z
N MET A 1 33.76 -40.69 -20.73
CA MET A 1 33.16 -41.75 -19.89
C MET A 1 31.67 -41.65 -20.13
N ALA A 2 31.16 -42.46 -21.05
CA ALA A 2 29.73 -42.59 -21.35
C ALA A 2 29.29 -43.96 -20.81
N ASP A 3 28.08 -43.97 -20.26
CA ASP A 3 27.48 -44.94 -19.34
C ASP A 3 27.62 -46.43 -19.67
N GLU A 4 27.97 -47.22 -18.64
CA GLU A 4 27.86 -48.69 -18.62
C GLU A 4 26.47 -49.19 -18.16
N HIS A 5 25.45 -48.33 -18.07
CA HIS A 5 24.12 -48.67 -17.50
C HIS A 5 22.94 -48.18 -18.37
N THR A 6 22.96 -48.45 -19.67
CA THR A 6 21.77 -48.24 -20.54
C THR A 6 21.09 -49.57 -20.86
N MET A 7 19.80 -49.69 -20.51
CA MET A 7 18.95 -50.83 -20.89
C MET A 7 19.01 -51.07 -22.41
N SER A 8 19.06 -52.34 -22.80
CA SER A 8 18.93 -52.75 -24.20
C SER A 8 17.50 -52.53 -24.71
N ASN A 9 17.35 -52.45 -26.03
CA ASN A 9 16.02 -52.27 -26.65
C ASN A 9 15.06 -53.43 -26.35
N GLU A 10 15.58 -54.66 -26.23
CA GLU A 10 14.77 -55.84 -25.87
C GLU A 10 14.27 -55.73 -24.41
N GLU A 11 15.14 -55.33 -23.48
CA GLU A 11 14.76 -55.08 -22.08
C GLU A 11 13.75 -53.91 -21.97
N TRP A 12 13.87 -52.87 -22.79
CA TRP A 12 12.89 -51.79 -22.84
C TRP A 12 11.54 -52.24 -23.38
N GLU A 13 11.50 -53.08 -24.42
CA GLU A 13 10.24 -53.53 -25.02
C GLU A 13 9.43 -54.40 -24.05
N GLU A 14 10.10 -55.26 -23.27
CA GLU A 14 9.49 -56.02 -22.18
C GLU A 14 8.96 -55.09 -21.07
N VAL A 15 9.81 -54.17 -20.57
CA VAL A 15 9.41 -53.23 -19.51
C VAL A 15 8.26 -52.32 -19.95
N SER A 16 8.27 -51.85 -21.21
CA SER A 16 7.25 -50.92 -21.72
C SER A 16 5.84 -51.52 -21.75
N GLN A 17 5.72 -52.84 -21.89
CA GLN A 17 4.44 -53.55 -21.86
C GLN A 17 3.90 -53.73 -20.43
N ASP A 18 4.79 -53.76 -19.44
CA ASP A 18 4.46 -53.83 -18.02
C ASP A 18 4.17 -52.45 -17.40
N ILE A 19 4.43 -51.36 -18.12
CA ILE A 19 4.11 -50.01 -17.64
C ILE A 19 2.58 -49.86 -17.56
N PRO A 20 2.03 -49.56 -16.38
CA PRO A 20 0.59 -49.37 -16.20
C PRO A 20 0.04 -48.24 -17.08
N SER A 21 -1.15 -48.46 -17.65
CA SER A 21 -1.86 -47.46 -18.44
C SER A 21 -2.60 -46.49 -17.52
N LEU A 22 -2.75 -45.22 -17.94
CA LEU A 22 -3.58 -44.25 -17.22
C LEU A 22 -5.02 -44.74 -17.01
N SER A 23 -5.53 -45.65 -17.84
CA SER A 23 -6.85 -46.27 -17.67
C SER A 23 -6.93 -47.31 -16.55
N ASP A 24 -5.81 -47.74 -15.98
CA ASP A 24 -5.78 -48.80 -14.97
C ASP A 24 -6.48 -48.36 -13.68
N PRO A 25 -7.31 -49.23 -13.05
CA PRO A 25 -8.15 -48.84 -11.92
C PRO A 25 -7.39 -48.22 -10.74
N PHE A 26 -6.19 -48.73 -10.45
CA PHE A 26 -5.39 -48.21 -9.34
C PHE A 26 -4.79 -46.83 -9.65
N LEU A 27 -4.43 -46.54 -10.91
CA LEU A 27 -4.00 -45.21 -11.36
C LEU A 27 -5.17 -44.22 -11.37
N GLN A 28 -6.36 -44.64 -11.81
CA GLN A 28 -7.58 -43.82 -11.71
C GLN A 28 -7.94 -43.48 -10.26
N GLN A 29 -7.79 -44.43 -9.34
CA GLN A 29 -7.97 -44.19 -7.90
C GLN A 29 -6.94 -43.19 -7.36
N TYR A 30 -5.66 -43.31 -7.76
CA TYR A 30 -4.62 -42.36 -7.40
C TYR A 30 -4.92 -40.94 -7.92
N LEU A 31 -5.31 -40.82 -9.20
CA LEU A 31 -5.67 -39.55 -9.83
C LEU A 31 -6.89 -38.91 -9.17
N THR A 32 -7.89 -39.71 -8.80
CA THR A 32 -9.05 -39.25 -8.02
C THR A 32 -8.63 -38.74 -6.65
N GLY A 33 -7.75 -39.47 -5.95
CA GLY A 33 -7.17 -39.03 -4.67
C GLY A 33 -6.41 -37.71 -4.80
N ARG A 34 -5.58 -37.57 -5.85
CA ARG A 34 -4.86 -36.34 -6.18
C ARG A 34 -5.81 -35.17 -6.44
N ALA A 35 -6.85 -35.36 -7.26
CA ALA A 35 -7.85 -34.33 -7.55
C ALA A 35 -8.62 -33.90 -6.30
N ASN A 36 -8.93 -34.84 -5.41
CA ASN A 36 -9.58 -34.54 -4.12
C ASN A 36 -8.70 -33.66 -3.23
N LEU A 37 -7.39 -33.94 -3.14
CA LEU A 37 -6.45 -33.11 -2.38
C LEU A 37 -6.36 -31.68 -2.97
N MET A 38 -6.23 -31.56 -4.29
CA MET A 38 -6.22 -30.25 -4.96
C MET A 38 -7.52 -29.47 -4.70
N SER A 39 -8.68 -30.14 -4.73
CA SER A 39 -9.98 -29.51 -4.43
C SER A 39 -10.08 -29.06 -2.96
N GLN A 40 -9.50 -29.81 -2.02
CA GLN A 40 -9.47 -29.43 -0.61
C GLN A 40 -8.63 -28.17 -0.39
N GLU A 41 -7.45 -28.07 -1.02
CA GLU A 41 -6.64 -26.84 -0.99
C GLU A 41 -7.38 -25.66 -1.61
N GLN A 42 -8.02 -25.84 -2.76
CA GLN A 42 -8.79 -24.76 -3.40
C GLN A 42 -9.91 -24.23 -2.51
N LYS A 43 -10.55 -25.10 -1.72
CA LYS A 43 -11.62 -24.73 -0.78
C LYS A 43 -11.11 -24.05 0.49
N SER A 44 -9.85 -24.22 0.88
CA SER A 44 -9.29 -23.57 2.07
C SER A 44 -8.89 -22.12 1.84
N ARG A 45 -8.75 -21.70 0.56
CA ARG A 45 -8.35 -20.35 0.20
C ARG A 45 -9.39 -19.31 0.58
N THR A 46 -8.92 -18.08 0.82
CA THR A 46 -9.77 -16.95 1.19
C THR A 46 -10.73 -16.52 0.07
N ASP A 47 -10.29 -16.66 -1.18
CA ASP A 47 -11.02 -16.28 -2.39
C ASP A 47 -11.97 -17.38 -2.92
N ALA A 48 -12.07 -18.52 -2.23
CA ALA A 48 -12.83 -19.68 -2.70
C ALA A 48 -14.32 -19.36 -2.89
N SER A 49 -14.94 -18.67 -1.93
CA SER A 49 -16.34 -18.27 -2.01
C SER A 49 -16.58 -17.27 -3.15
N PHE A 50 -15.67 -16.31 -3.32
CA PHE A 50 -15.75 -15.31 -4.39
C PHE A 50 -15.70 -15.97 -5.77
N ARG A 51 -14.71 -16.85 -5.99
CA ARG A 51 -14.56 -17.62 -7.24
C ARG A 51 -15.79 -18.45 -7.57
N ALA A 52 -16.39 -19.11 -6.57
CA ALA A 52 -17.59 -19.90 -6.76
C ALA A 52 -18.80 -19.05 -7.18
N SER A 53 -18.86 -17.79 -6.74
CA SER A 53 -19.95 -16.86 -7.01
C SER A 53 -19.82 -16.04 -8.30
N LEU A 54 -18.70 -16.16 -9.02
CA LEU A 54 -18.46 -15.39 -10.25
C LEU A 54 -19.56 -15.61 -11.30
N SER A 55 -20.03 -14.52 -11.90
CA SER A 55 -20.90 -14.55 -13.07
C SER A 55 -20.20 -15.20 -14.27
N PRO A 56 -20.93 -15.68 -15.30
CA PRO A 56 -20.32 -16.17 -16.53
C PRO A 56 -19.40 -15.13 -17.20
N ILE A 57 -19.77 -13.84 -17.13
CA ILE A 57 -18.98 -12.73 -17.67
C ILE A 57 -17.68 -12.58 -16.88
N ALA A 58 -17.74 -12.58 -15.55
CA ALA A 58 -16.56 -12.47 -14.70
C ALA A 58 -15.61 -13.67 -14.83
N LYS A 59 -16.14 -14.89 -15.07
CA LYS A 59 -15.34 -16.07 -15.40
C LYS A 59 -14.60 -15.88 -16.73
N ARG A 60 -15.32 -15.45 -17.78
CA ARG A 60 -14.72 -15.17 -19.09
C ARG A 60 -13.66 -14.07 -19.01
N ALA A 61 -13.93 -12.99 -18.29
CA ALA A 61 -12.96 -11.93 -18.05
C ALA A 61 -11.71 -12.46 -17.34
N SER A 62 -11.88 -13.35 -16.35
CA SER A 62 -10.74 -13.96 -15.65
C SER A 62 -9.90 -14.82 -16.60
N ASP A 63 -10.53 -15.61 -17.46
CA ASP A 63 -9.83 -16.43 -18.45
C ASP A 63 -9.03 -15.57 -19.45
N ILE A 64 -9.61 -14.47 -19.93
CA ILE A 64 -8.94 -13.50 -20.81
C ILE A 64 -7.72 -12.88 -20.11
N VAL A 65 -7.87 -12.44 -18.86
CA VAL A 65 -6.76 -11.84 -18.10
C VAL A 65 -5.63 -12.83 -17.86
N ASP A 66 -5.95 -14.09 -17.60
CA ASP A 66 -4.94 -15.15 -17.49
C ASP A 66 -4.18 -15.32 -18.82
N CYS A 67 -4.88 -15.35 -19.96
CA CYS A 67 -4.26 -15.43 -21.30
C CYS A 67 -3.35 -14.23 -21.58
N ILE A 68 -3.81 -12.99 -21.29
CA ILE A 68 -2.99 -11.78 -21.43
C ILE A 68 -1.74 -11.88 -20.56
N ARG A 69 -1.87 -12.29 -19.30
CA ARG A 69 -0.73 -12.43 -18.40
C ARG A 69 0.28 -13.44 -18.92
N ASP A 70 -0.19 -14.59 -19.40
CA ASP A 70 0.67 -15.64 -19.90
C ASP A 70 1.39 -15.19 -21.20
N GLN A 71 0.68 -14.50 -22.12
CA GLN A 71 1.29 -13.89 -23.30
C GLN A 71 2.32 -12.81 -22.94
N GLU A 72 2.04 -11.93 -21.98
CA GLU A 72 3.01 -10.92 -21.53
C GLU A 72 4.24 -11.56 -20.89
N ASN A 73 4.10 -12.65 -20.14
CA ASN A 73 5.25 -13.40 -19.64
C ASN A 73 6.12 -13.94 -20.78
N ASP A 74 5.50 -14.44 -21.85
CA ASP A 74 6.20 -15.07 -22.98
C ASP A 74 6.73 -14.09 -24.03
N SER A 75 6.34 -12.81 -23.99
CA SER A 75 6.73 -11.81 -24.99
C SER A 75 7.41 -10.57 -24.41
N ILE A 76 7.02 -10.17 -23.21
CA ILE A 76 7.55 -9.01 -22.51
C ILE A 76 8.63 -9.49 -21.54
N TRP A 77 8.33 -10.42 -20.65
CA TRP A 77 9.24 -10.79 -19.56
C TRP A 77 10.13 -12.00 -19.91
N THR A 78 10.91 -11.93 -20.99
CA THR A 78 11.73 -13.05 -21.52
C THR A 78 13.25 -12.87 -21.42
N PRO A 79 14.03 -13.96 -21.25
CA PRO A 79 15.50 -13.93 -21.21
C PRO A 79 16.20 -13.24 -22.37
N GLN A 80 15.65 -13.30 -23.59
CA GLN A 80 16.25 -12.65 -24.75
C GLN A 80 16.10 -11.13 -24.68
N VAL A 81 14.92 -10.64 -24.28
CA VAL A 81 14.68 -9.21 -24.06
C VAL A 81 15.49 -8.73 -22.85
N GLU A 82 15.64 -9.59 -21.83
CA GLU A 82 16.51 -9.35 -20.67
C GLU A 82 17.99 -9.22 -21.08
N GLU A 83 18.47 -10.06 -21.98
CA GLU A 83 19.85 -10.03 -22.49
C GLU A 83 20.12 -8.80 -23.37
N GLU A 84 19.16 -8.40 -24.22
CA GLU A 84 19.25 -7.17 -25.04
C GLU A 84 19.31 -5.91 -24.16
N LEU A 85 18.53 -5.85 -23.09
CA LEU A 85 18.51 -4.73 -22.14
C LEU A 85 19.74 -4.73 -21.22
N ALA A 86 20.21 -5.90 -20.77
CA ALA A 86 21.46 -6.03 -20.04
C ALA A 86 22.64 -5.50 -20.87
N GLN A 87 22.64 -5.75 -22.18
CA GLN A 87 23.66 -5.24 -23.11
C GLN A 87 23.51 -3.74 -23.41
N ALA A 88 22.30 -3.18 -23.36
CA ALA A 88 22.05 -1.76 -23.65
C ALA A 88 22.20 -0.83 -22.42
N GLY A 89 22.03 -1.34 -21.19
CA GLY A 89 21.92 -0.51 -19.99
C GLY A 89 22.46 -1.10 -18.67
N ASN A 90 23.02 -2.31 -18.67
CA ASN A 90 23.57 -2.97 -17.48
C ASN A 90 22.51 -3.27 -16.38
N GLU A 91 21.30 -3.68 -16.77
CA GLU A 91 20.21 -4.07 -15.87
C GLU A 91 19.81 -5.54 -16.12
N CYS A 92 19.54 -6.31 -15.05
CA CYS A 92 19.12 -7.72 -15.11
C CYS A 92 17.63 -7.82 -14.79
N ILE A 93 16.80 -8.18 -15.77
CA ILE A 93 15.32 -8.18 -15.72
C ILE A 93 14.80 -9.64 -15.61
N PHE A 94 13.64 -9.88 -14.98
CA PHE A 94 12.92 -11.17 -14.97
C PHE A 94 11.46 -11.02 -14.49
N PRO A 95 10.53 -11.97 -14.72
CA PRO A 95 9.17 -11.91 -14.15
C PRO A 95 9.18 -11.82 -12.62
N GLY A 96 8.52 -10.80 -12.06
CA GLY A 96 8.63 -10.48 -10.64
C GLY A 96 9.85 -9.62 -10.29
N MET A 97 10.44 -8.93 -11.27
CA MET A 97 11.48 -7.92 -11.05
C MET A 97 11.05 -6.89 -10.02
N MET A 98 12.04 -6.30 -9.35
CA MET A 98 11.86 -5.19 -8.45
C MET A 98 11.06 -4.05 -9.10
N PHE A 99 10.10 -3.53 -8.36
CA PHE A 99 9.11 -2.53 -8.75
C PHE A 99 9.72 -1.34 -9.51
N MET A 100 10.78 -0.76 -8.96
CA MET A 100 11.43 0.44 -9.50
C MET A 100 12.01 0.22 -10.90
N LEU A 101 12.41 -1.00 -11.24
CA LEU A 101 12.90 -1.36 -12.57
C LEU A 101 11.76 -1.75 -13.52
N ALA A 102 10.68 -2.33 -12.97
CA ALA A 102 9.54 -2.76 -13.76
C ALA A 102 8.62 -1.60 -14.16
N LYS A 103 8.60 -0.48 -13.43
CA LYS A 103 7.59 0.60 -13.54
C LYS A 103 7.35 1.12 -14.95
N ASP A 104 8.37 1.66 -15.60
CA ASP A 104 8.22 2.28 -16.93
C ASP A 104 7.72 1.30 -18.00
N ARG A 105 7.96 0.00 -17.78
CA ARG A 105 7.52 -1.07 -18.66
C ARG A 105 6.13 -1.56 -18.31
N MET A 106 5.85 -1.78 -17.03
CA MET A 106 4.56 -2.25 -16.53
C MET A 106 3.46 -1.32 -17.01
N GLU A 107 3.68 0.00 -16.97
CA GLU A 107 2.69 1.02 -17.33
C GLU A 107 2.28 1.02 -18.82
N LYS A 108 2.96 0.23 -19.66
CA LYS A 108 2.68 0.06 -21.08
C LYS A 108 1.94 -1.24 -21.42
N THR A 109 1.77 -2.13 -20.43
CA THR A 109 1.18 -3.47 -20.60
C THR A 109 -0.35 -3.44 -20.73
N ASN A 110 -0.94 -4.51 -21.26
CA ASN A 110 -2.40 -4.68 -21.26
C ASN A 110 -2.90 -4.96 -19.84
N LEU A 111 -2.15 -5.73 -19.04
CA LEU A 111 -2.44 -5.90 -17.62
C LEU A 111 -2.56 -4.55 -16.88
N TRP A 112 -1.69 -3.59 -17.19
CA TRP A 112 -1.76 -2.24 -16.61
C TRP A 112 -3.06 -1.51 -16.98
N LYS A 113 -3.43 -1.53 -18.27
CA LYS A 113 -4.71 -0.93 -18.72
C LYS A 113 -5.89 -1.53 -17.95
N ILE A 114 -5.85 -2.83 -17.68
CA ILE A 114 -6.90 -3.55 -16.95
C ILE A 114 -6.91 -3.11 -15.48
N VAL A 115 -5.78 -3.17 -14.76
CA VAL A 115 -5.77 -2.80 -13.33
C VAL A 115 -6.07 -1.33 -13.10
N ARG A 116 -5.67 -0.42 -14.01
CA ARG A 116 -6.00 1.01 -13.93
C ARG A 116 -7.49 1.29 -13.96
N ARG A 117 -8.27 0.44 -14.65
CA ARG A 117 -9.73 0.56 -14.72
C ARG A 117 -10.46 -0.25 -13.65
N MET A 118 -9.76 -1.12 -12.92
CA MET A 118 -10.38 -1.98 -11.91
C MET A 118 -11.03 -1.16 -10.79
N PRO A 119 -12.25 -1.50 -10.35
CA PRO A 119 -12.83 -0.94 -9.13
C PRO A 119 -12.14 -1.57 -7.91
N LYS A 120 -11.14 -0.87 -7.35
CA LYS A 120 -10.30 -1.37 -6.26
C LYS A 120 -10.98 -1.28 -4.89
N GLY A 121 -12.12 -0.61 -4.80
CA GLY A 121 -12.94 -0.53 -3.60
C GLY A 121 -12.40 0.55 -2.65
N ALA A 122 -11.84 0.11 -1.52
CA ALA A 122 -11.27 0.97 -0.49
C ALA A 122 -9.74 0.82 -0.36
N LEU A 123 -9.07 1.92 -0.05
CA LEU A 123 -7.69 1.95 0.41
C LEU A 123 -7.67 1.94 1.93
N LEU A 124 -7.22 0.84 2.52
CA LEU A 124 -7.28 0.65 3.97
C LEU A 124 -5.97 0.93 4.69
N HIS A 125 -4.87 1.19 3.98
CA HIS A 125 -3.55 1.42 4.56
C HIS A 125 -2.70 2.33 3.68
N ALA A 126 -2.49 3.55 4.16
CA ALA A 126 -1.65 4.55 3.54
C ALA A 126 -1.32 5.65 4.54
N HIS A 127 -0.15 6.29 4.42
CA HIS A 127 0.20 7.46 5.23
C HIS A 127 -0.04 8.72 4.42
N MET A 128 -0.84 9.65 4.98
CA MET A 128 -1.40 10.77 4.22
C MET A 128 -0.33 11.58 3.49
N ASP A 129 0.73 11.99 4.17
CA ASP A 129 1.75 12.90 3.65
C ASP A 129 2.64 12.32 2.55
N ALA A 130 2.63 11.00 2.37
CA ALA A 130 3.40 10.29 1.35
C ALA A 130 2.57 9.85 0.14
N MET A 131 1.36 10.40 -0.05
CA MET A 131 0.43 9.94 -1.09
C MET A 131 0.49 10.72 -2.41
N VAL A 132 0.68 12.03 -2.35
CA VAL A 132 0.61 12.89 -3.55
C VAL A 132 2.00 13.08 -4.14
N ASN A 133 2.07 13.02 -5.47
CA ASN A 133 3.30 13.20 -6.24
C ASN A 133 4.07 14.47 -5.81
N PHE A 134 5.33 14.30 -5.43
CA PHE A 134 6.15 15.40 -4.95
C PHE A 134 6.49 16.46 -6.01
N ASP A 135 6.63 16.09 -7.28
CA ASP A 135 6.86 17.07 -8.35
C ASP A 135 5.69 18.06 -8.44
N PHE A 136 4.46 17.55 -8.37
CA PHE A 136 3.26 18.39 -8.30
C PHE A 136 3.26 19.29 -7.06
N LEU A 137 3.57 18.74 -5.89
CA LEU A 137 3.57 19.52 -4.64
C LEU A 137 4.64 20.61 -4.66
N PHE A 138 5.85 20.34 -5.15
CA PHE A 138 6.92 21.33 -5.22
C PHE A 138 6.60 22.45 -6.20
N ASP A 139 5.99 22.13 -7.35
CA ASP A 139 5.54 23.12 -8.31
C ASP A 139 4.50 24.07 -7.70
N GLU A 140 3.52 23.53 -6.97
CA GLU A 140 2.52 24.35 -6.27
C GLU A 140 3.13 25.14 -5.10
N LEU A 141 4.08 24.54 -4.36
CA LEU A 141 4.80 25.18 -3.26
C LEU A 141 5.61 26.39 -3.74
N LEU A 142 6.28 26.30 -4.90
CA LEU A 142 7.05 27.39 -5.50
C LEU A 142 6.17 28.52 -6.04
N LYS A 143 4.95 28.22 -6.48
CA LYS A 143 3.96 29.22 -6.92
C LYS A 143 3.27 29.91 -5.74
N MET A 144 3.27 29.29 -4.57
CA MET A 144 2.55 29.75 -3.39
C MET A 144 3.16 31.05 -2.82
N PRO A 145 2.41 32.16 -2.79
CA PRO A 145 2.92 33.43 -2.28
C PRO A 145 3.26 33.38 -0.79
N GLY A 146 4.41 33.95 -0.41
CA GLY A 146 4.85 34.03 0.97
C GLY A 146 5.48 32.75 1.53
N MET A 147 5.72 31.74 0.70
CA MET A 147 6.46 30.55 1.13
C MET A 147 7.95 30.83 1.27
N HIS A 148 8.49 30.38 2.40
CA HIS A 148 9.89 30.48 2.78
C HIS A 148 10.41 29.09 3.12
N MET A 149 11.74 28.95 3.03
CA MET A 149 12.48 27.76 3.40
C MET A 149 13.48 28.13 4.49
N CYS A 150 13.69 27.24 5.45
CA CYS A 150 14.83 27.27 6.34
C CYS A 150 15.49 25.89 6.40
N SER A 151 16.65 25.84 7.04
CA SER A 151 17.44 24.64 7.33
C SER A 151 18.08 24.78 8.70
N ASP A 152 18.31 23.65 9.37
CA ASP A 152 19.01 23.55 10.66
C ASP A 152 20.50 23.91 10.56
N ARG A 153 21.03 24.06 9.35
CA ARG A 153 22.44 24.39 9.05
C ARG A 153 22.61 25.04 7.67
N PRO A 154 23.77 25.67 7.39
CA PRO A 154 24.15 26.08 6.03
C PRO A 154 24.14 24.90 5.05
N LEU A 155 23.69 25.14 3.81
CA LEU A 155 23.61 24.12 2.75
C LEU A 155 24.71 24.28 1.69
N ASN A 156 25.87 24.78 2.09
CA ASN A 156 26.99 25.11 1.21
C ASN A 156 27.77 23.86 0.74
N THR A 157 27.82 22.79 1.53
CA THR A 157 28.51 21.54 1.19
C THR A 157 27.57 20.45 0.69
N GLU A 158 28.09 19.44 -0.01
CA GLU A 158 27.29 18.29 -0.45
C GLU A 158 26.73 17.48 0.73
N GLU A 159 27.58 17.19 1.72
CA GLU A 159 27.18 16.54 2.98
C GLU A 159 26.04 17.29 3.67
N SER A 160 26.13 18.62 3.79
CA SER A 160 25.06 19.41 4.40
C SER A 160 23.75 19.31 3.61
N ARG A 161 23.81 19.23 2.29
CA ARG A 161 22.64 19.06 1.42
C ARG A 161 22.05 17.66 1.47
N GLU A 162 22.80 16.65 1.90
CA GLU A 162 22.31 15.27 2.08
C GLU A 162 21.72 15.01 3.46
N ASP A 163 22.17 15.74 4.50
CA ASP A 163 21.76 15.47 5.88
C ASP A 163 20.86 16.52 6.52
N ALA A 164 20.87 17.76 6.04
CA ALA A 164 20.03 18.82 6.64
C ALA A 164 18.53 18.52 6.51
N VAL A 165 17.73 19.09 7.40
CA VAL A 165 16.27 18.96 7.38
C VAL A 165 15.66 20.30 6.95
N PRO A 166 15.43 20.52 5.65
CA PRO A 166 14.77 21.72 5.19
C PRO A 166 13.31 21.75 5.67
N SER A 167 12.84 22.94 5.98
CA SER A 167 11.48 23.18 6.46
C SER A 167 10.84 24.33 5.69
N PHE A 168 9.56 24.21 5.39
CA PHE A 168 8.79 25.14 4.59
C PHE A 168 7.70 25.80 5.42
N ARG A 169 7.57 27.11 5.31
CA ARG A 169 6.57 27.87 6.09
C ARG A 169 6.16 29.16 5.39
N TYR A 170 4.90 29.54 5.58
CA TYR A 170 4.45 30.88 5.26
C TYR A 170 5.10 31.91 6.19
N ARG A 171 5.66 32.98 5.61
CA ARG A 171 6.15 34.15 6.35
C ARG A 171 5.73 35.42 5.61
N THR A 172 5.38 36.45 6.37
CA THR A 172 5.11 37.78 5.83
C THR A 172 6.38 38.46 5.33
N LYS A 173 7.54 38.15 5.95
CA LYS A 173 8.87 38.64 5.59
C LYS A 173 9.92 37.56 5.81
N ALA A 174 10.99 37.64 5.02
CA ALA A 174 12.19 36.85 5.25
C ALA A 174 12.91 37.32 6.52
N ASP A 175 13.60 36.41 7.20
CA ASP A 175 14.43 36.75 8.35
C ASP A 175 15.80 37.30 7.92
N THR A 176 16.20 37.00 6.68
CA THR A 176 17.49 37.43 6.11
C THR A 176 17.43 37.58 4.59
N ASP A 177 18.21 38.52 4.07
CA ASP A 177 18.49 38.66 2.63
C ASP A 177 19.69 37.79 2.18
N GLY A 178 20.27 36.98 3.08
CA GLY A 178 21.34 36.03 2.77
C GLY A 178 20.88 34.85 1.90
N SER A 179 21.82 33.97 1.56
CA SER A 179 21.53 32.73 0.82
C SER A 179 21.71 31.52 1.72
N ILE A 180 20.77 30.57 1.66
CA ILE A 180 20.83 29.30 2.43
C ILE A 180 22.00 28.41 1.97
N TRP A 181 22.51 28.65 0.77
CA TRP A 181 23.61 27.91 0.15
C TRP A 181 25.00 28.44 0.53
N GLU A 182 25.09 29.46 1.38
CA GLU A 182 26.35 30.07 1.83
C GLU A 182 26.70 29.66 3.27
N GLU A 183 28.00 29.58 3.58
CA GLU A 183 28.50 29.29 4.94
C GLU A 183 28.04 30.33 5.97
N SER A 184 27.76 31.55 5.52
CA SER A 184 27.27 32.66 6.32
C SER A 184 25.81 32.49 6.80
N TYR A 185 25.07 31.51 6.25
CA TYR A 185 23.68 31.25 6.60
C TYR A 185 23.53 30.98 8.10
N LYS A 186 22.57 31.66 8.72
CA LYS A 186 22.23 31.42 10.12
C LYS A 186 21.19 30.29 10.19
N PRO A 187 21.43 29.21 10.96
CA PRO A 187 20.44 28.16 11.22
C PRO A 187 19.06 28.72 11.56
N ASP A 188 18.04 28.05 11.00
CA ASP A 188 16.62 28.35 11.17
C ASP A 188 16.14 29.73 10.66
N ALA A 189 17.00 30.50 9.99
CA ALA A 189 16.59 31.77 9.36
C ALA A 189 15.80 31.50 8.08
N PHE A 190 14.55 31.97 8.00
CA PHE A 190 13.72 31.79 6.81
C PHE A 190 14.16 32.69 5.65
N VAL A 191 14.42 32.08 4.49
CA VAL A 191 14.69 32.75 3.21
C VAL A 191 13.53 32.54 2.24
N PRO A 192 13.27 33.47 1.29
CA PRO A 192 12.21 33.28 0.30
C PRO A 192 12.45 32.01 -0.52
N LEU A 193 11.45 31.12 -0.61
CA LEU A 193 11.60 29.83 -1.28
C LEU A 193 11.97 29.97 -2.77
N PRO A 194 11.33 30.85 -3.57
CA PRO A 194 11.73 31.02 -4.97
C PRO A 194 13.18 31.46 -5.13
N LYS A 195 13.67 32.34 -4.24
CA LYS A 195 15.07 32.77 -4.23
C LYS A 195 16.01 31.60 -3.91
N ALA A 196 15.70 30.82 -2.86
CA ALA A 196 16.48 29.64 -2.52
C ALA A 196 16.54 28.64 -3.69
N ALA A 197 15.41 28.41 -4.38
CA ALA A 197 15.38 27.53 -5.54
C ALA A 197 16.23 28.08 -6.71
N ASP A 198 16.12 29.37 -7.03
CA ASP A 198 16.84 29.99 -8.14
C ASP A 198 18.35 30.07 -7.93
N GLU A 199 18.79 30.28 -6.69
CA GLU A 199 20.20 30.38 -6.29
C GLU A 199 20.88 29.01 -6.07
N PHE A 200 20.15 27.90 -6.26
CA PHE A 200 20.70 26.57 -6.01
C PHE A 200 21.97 26.31 -6.84
N PRO A 201 23.08 25.90 -6.21
CA PRO A 201 24.41 25.91 -6.85
C PRO A 201 24.56 24.93 -8.03
N HIS A 202 23.75 23.87 -8.08
CA HIS A 202 23.87 22.80 -9.09
C HIS A 202 22.73 22.85 -10.11
N GLY A 203 22.64 23.95 -10.86
CA GLY A 203 21.67 24.09 -11.96
C GLY A 203 20.41 24.89 -11.61
N GLY A 204 20.49 25.77 -10.61
CA GLY A 204 19.40 26.66 -10.20
C GLY A 204 18.12 25.90 -9.87
N ARG A 205 16.96 26.46 -10.24
CA ARG A 205 15.65 25.90 -9.89
C ARG A 205 15.45 24.45 -10.29
N SER A 206 15.91 24.05 -11.49
CA SER A 206 15.79 22.66 -11.93
C SER A 206 16.63 21.72 -11.08
N GLY A 207 17.84 22.15 -10.69
CA GLY A 207 18.69 21.41 -9.77
C GLY A 207 18.07 21.31 -8.38
N PHE A 208 17.47 22.40 -7.89
CA PHE A 208 16.79 22.45 -6.60
C PHE A 208 15.65 21.43 -6.52
N LEU A 209 14.79 21.37 -7.54
CA LEU A 209 13.68 20.42 -7.60
C LEU A 209 14.17 18.96 -7.61
N LYS A 210 15.22 18.67 -8.40
CA LYS A 210 15.83 17.33 -8.42
C LYS A 210 16.42 16.95 -7.06
N TRP A 211 17.13 17.88 -6.42
CA TRP A 211 17.67 17.69 -5.08
C TRP A 211 16.56 17.44 -4.06
N LEU A 212 15.54 18.29 -4.03
CA LEU A 212 14.43 18.17 -3.09
C LEU A 212 13.65 16.87 -3.29
N LYS A 213 13.44 16.43 -4.54
CA LYS A 213 12.86 15.12 -4.84
C LYS A 213 13.70 13.98 -4.26
N GLY A 214 15.01 13.97 -4.48
CA GLY A 214 15.91 12.96 -3.91
C GLY A 214 15.98 12.97 -2.37
N ARG A 215 15.59 14.07 -1.74
CA ARG A 215 15.42 14.18 -0.28
C ARG A 215 14.07 13.67 0.22
N CYS A 216 13.09 13.45 -0.65
CA CYS A 216 11.73 13.01 -0.33
C CYS A 216 11.42 11.58 -0.79
N THR A 217 12.27 10.97 -1.62
CA THR A 217 12.01 9.64 -2.23
C THR A 217 13.15 8.66 -1.99
N LEU A 218 12.84 7.37 -2.02
CA LEU A 218 13.84 6.31 -2.14
C LEU A 218 14.28 6.17 -3.59
N SER A 219 15.59 6.16 -3.83
CA SER A 219 16.15 5.97 -5.17
C SER A 219 16.23 4.49 -5.54
N VAL A 220 16.38 4.22 -6.83
CA VAL A 220 16.65 2.88 -7.38
C VAL A 220 17.88 2.23 -6.71
N THR A 221 18.93 3.01 -6.44
CA THR A 221 20.12 2.50 -5.74
C THR A 221 19.81 2.13 -4.29
N ASP A 222 19.04 2.99 -3.58
CA ASP A 222 18.63 2.73 -2.21
C ASP A 222 17.84 1.42 -2.09
N THR A 223 17.03 1.05 -3.08
CA THR A 223 16.23 -0.17 -3.00
C THR A 223 17.00 -1.43 -3.41
N HIS A 224 17.94 -1.34 -4.36
CA HIS A 224 18.63 -2.50 -4.94
C HIS A 224 19.83 -2.99 -4.13
N GLU A 225 20.45 -2.12 -3.33
CA GLU A 225 21.59 -2.49 -2.49
C GLU A 225 21.16 -3.27 -1.24
N GLN A 226 20.40 -4.35 -1.46
CA GLN A 226 19.80 -5.25 -0.45
C GLN A 226 20.82 -5.72 0.59
N HIS A 227 22.10 -5.80 0.22
CA HIS A 227 23.20 -6.16 1.11
C HIS A 227 23.43 -5.18 2.28
N HIS A 228 22.90 -3.94 2.24
CA HIS A 228 22.91 -3.05 3.41
C HIS A 228 21.80 -3.36 4.44
N GLY A 229 20.85 -4.25 4.12
CA GLY A 229 19.79 -4.68 5.04
C GLY A 229 18.63 -3.70 5.24
N VAL A 230 17.66 -4.11 6.07
CA VAL A 230 16.40 -3.39 6.36
C VAL A 230 16.64 -2.11 7.18
N ASP A 231 17.54 -2.15 8.16
CA ASP A 231 17.83 -0.97 9.00
C ASP A 231 18.37 0.22 8.18
N ALA A 232 19.25 -0.06 7.22
CA ALA A 232 19.86 0.98 6.39
C ALA A 232 18.83 1.72 5.53
N ILE A 233 17.87 0.99 4.94
CA ILE A 233 16.83 1.61 4.12
C ILE A 233 15.86 2.42 4.98
N TRP A 234 15.54 1.95 6.19
CA TRP A 234 14.71 2.70 7.14
C TRP A 234 15.35 4.01 7.60
N VAL A 235 16.68 4.08 7.74
CA VAL A 235 17.38 5.34 8.04
C VAL A 235 17.15 6.36 6.92
N LYS A 236 17.27 5.95 5.65
CA LYS A 236 16.98 6.83 4.50
C LYS A 236 15.50 7.20 4.44
N PHE A 237 14.62 6.23 4.66
CA PHE A 237 13.17 6.42 4.58
C PHE A 237 12.66 7.41 5.64
N GLY A 238 13.11 7.26 6.89
CA GLY A 238 12.79 8.21 7.96
C GLY A 238 13.26 9.64 7.66
N LYS A 239 14.42 9.82 7.00
CA LYS A 239 14.87 11.14 6.54
C LYS A 239 13.93 11.75 5.49
N CYS A 240 13.29 10.94 4.64
CA CYS A 240 12.36 11.44 3.63
C CYS A 240 11.13 12.09 4.27
N PHE A 241 10.56 11.45 5.29
CA PHE A 241 9.45 11.99 6.06
C PHE A 241 9.78 13.32 6.75
N LEU A 242 10.98 13.46 7.32
CA LEU A 242 11.38 14.72 7.98
C LEU A 242 11.36 15.91 7.01
N VAL A 243 11.71 15.69 5.75
CA VAL A 243 11.72 16.72 4.71
C VAL A 243 10.29 17.04 4.26
N CYS A 244 9.46 16.01 4.08
CA CYS A 244 8.09 16.16 3.60
C CYS A 244 7.15 16.77 4.64
N ALA A 245 7.46 16.58 5.93
CA ALA A 245 6.60 16.88 7.05
C ALA A 245 5.99 18.30 7.00
N THR A 246 6.70 19.31 6.48
CA THR A 246 6.24 20.70 6.52
C THR A 246 5.54 21.21 5.26
N ILE A 247 5.57 20.45 4.17
CA ILE A 247 5.04 20.87 2.86
C ILE A 247 3.53 21.14 2.93
N ILE A 248 2.80 20.27 3.65
CA ILE A 248 1.33 20.30 3.72
C ILE A 248 0.80 20.95 5.01
N HIS A 249 1.65 21.60 5.80
CA HIS A 249 1.26 22.26 7.07
C HIS A 249 0.84 23.73 6.91
N TYR A 250 0.64 24.19 5.69
CA TYR A 250 0.04 25.50 5.40
C TYR A 250 -1.33 25.28 4.76
N GLU A 251 -2.38 25.91 5.30
CA GLU A 251 -3.77 25.63 4.90
C GLU A 251 -4.00 25.63 3.37
N PRO A 252 -3.58 26.65 2.60
CA PRO A 252 -3.69 26.62 1.14
C PRO A 252 -3.01 25.42 0.47
N MET A 253 -1.82 25.03 0.93
CA MET A 253 -1.13 23.84 0.43
C MET A 253 -1.87 22.56 0.81
N PHE A 254 -2.38 22.47 2.05
CA PHE A 254 -3.16 21.32 2.50
C PHE A 254 -4.43 21.12 1.66
N ARG A 255 -5.14 22.21 1.33
CA ARG A 255 -6.32 22.15 0.45
C ARG A 255 -5.97 21.67 -0.96
N ILE A 256 -4.85 22.15 -1.54
CA ILE A 256 -4.35 21.69 -2.84
C ILE A 256 -4.02 20.19 -2.79
N PHE A 257 -3.29 19.78 -1.76
CA PHE A 257 -2.93 18.40 -1.50
C PHE A 257 -4.17 17.49 -1.42
N LEU A 258 -5.17 17.84 -0.61
CA LEU A 258 -6.37 17.03 -0.42
C LEU A 258 -7.17 16.83 -1.71
N ARG A 259 -7.28 17.88 -2.54
CA ARG A 259 -7.98 17.79 -3.82
C ARG A 259 -7.28 16.83 -4.79
N GLU A 260 -5.96 16.96 -4.92
CA GLU A 260 -5.18 16.09 -5.79
C GLU A 260 -5.16 14.64 -5.28
N LEU A 261 -5.09 14.44 -3.97
CA LEU A 261 -5.22 13.14 -3.32
C LEU A 261 -6.54 12.44 -3.69
N MET A 262 -7.67 13.11 -3.44
CA MET A 262 -9.00 12.52 -3.70
C MET A 262 -9.25 12.27 -5.18
N LYS A 263 -8.77 13.17 -6.05
CA LYS A 263 -8.81 13.00 -7.50
C LYS A 263 -8.03 11.76 -7.94
N ASN A 264 -6.78 11.62 -7.50
CA ASN A 264 -5.94 10.49 -7.89
C ASN A 264 -6.47 9.15 -7.37
N LEU A 265 -7.00 9.12 -6.15
CA LEU A 265 -7.71 7.94 -5.62
C LEU A 265 -8.90 7.56 -6.50
N LYS A 266 -9.75 8.55 -6.82
CA LYS A 266 -10.96 8.32 -7.61
C LYS A 266 -10.65 7.87 -9.04
N ASP A 267 -9.65 8.48 -9.67
CA ASP A 267 -9.16 8.14 -11.01
C ASP A 267 -8.52 6.74 -11.05
N ASP A 268 -8.10 6.20 -9.90
CA ASP A 268 -7.59 4.83 -9.76
C ASP A 268 -8.66 3.82 -9.28
N GLY A 269 -9.94 4.19 -9.30
CA GLY A 269 -11.03 3.28 -8.92
C GLY A 269 -11.13 3.01 -7.41
N VAL A 270 -10.52 3.87 -6.59
CA VAL A 270 -10.65 3.86 -5.12
C VAL A 270 -11.74 4.86 -4.72
N ASN A 271 -12.78 4.38 -4.05
CA ASN A 271 -13.91 5.21 -3.64
C ASN A 271 -13.89 5.57 -2.15
N TRP A 272 -13.06 4.91 -1.34
CA TRP A 272 -12.91 5.18 0.10
C TRP A 272 -11.46 5.04 0.52
N ALA A 273 -11.00 5.89 1.44
CA ALA A 273 -9.64 5.79 1.99
C ALA A 273 -9.63 5.97 3.52
N GLU A 274 -8.76 5.22 4.19
CA GLU A 274 -8.45 5.33 5.61
C GLU A 274 -6.97 5.66 5.78
N LEU A 275 -6.69 6.92 6.07
CA LEU A 275 -5.33 7.46 6.00
C LEU A 275 -4.72 7.54 7.39
N ARG A 276 -3.55 6.92 7.58
CA ARG A 276 -2.72 7.11 8.77
C ARG A 276 -2.22 8.55 8.78
N PHE A 277 -2.50 9.24 9.87
CA PHE A 277 -2.16 10.65 9.99
C PHE A 277 -1.93 11.06 11.44
N THR A 278 -0.72 11.56 11.73
CA THR A 278 -0.49 12.72 12.61
C THR A 278 0.99 13.07 12.71
N TRP A 279 1.26 14.37 12.62
CA TRP A 279 2.53 15.01 12.93
C TRP A 279 2.40 15.82 14.23
N PRO A 280 3.50 16.25 14.87
CA PRO A 280 3.43 17.35 15.83
C PRO A 280 2.70 18.54 15.19
N LEU A 281 1.73 19.11 15.92
CA LEU A 281 0.88 20.17 15.39
C LEU A 281 1.70 21.38 14.95
N ASN A 282 1.79 21.59 13.64
CA ASN A 282 2.55 22.67 13.02
C ASN A 282 1.75 23.41 11.92
N TYR A 283 0.43 23.16 11.89
CA TYR A 283 -0.49 23.63 10.88
C TYR A 283 -0.80 25.13 11.02
N CYS A 284 -0.60 25.91 9.96
CA CYS A 284 -0.83 27.35 9.95
C CYS A 284 -1.97 27.70 8.97
N ARG A 285 -2.87 28.60 9.40
CA ARG A 285 -3.96 29.11 8.53
C ARG A 285 -3.41 29.98 7.41
N ASP A 286 -4.23 30.23 6.38
CA ASP A 286 -3.89 31.18 5.31
C ASP A 286 -3.44 32.53 5.90
N LYS A 287 -2.23 32.94 5.50
CA LYS A 287 -1.56 34.19 5.91
C LYS A 287 -1.31 34.33 7.42
N GLN A 288 -1.29 33.24 8.18
CA GLN A 288 -0.89 33.23 9.58
C GLN A 288 0.48 32.55 9.73
N GLU A 289 1.34 33.11 10.58
CA GLU A 289 2.67 32.54 10.87
C GLU A 289 2.66 31.62 12.10
N GLU A 290 1.71 31.83 13.01
CA GLU A 290 1.57 31.03 14.21
C GLU A 290 0.78 29.76 13.91
N PRO A 291 1.28 28.58 14.34
CA PRO A 291 0.53 27.34 14.26
C PRO A 291 -0.76 27.39 15.08
N GLU A 292 -1.75 26.60 14.65
CA GLU A 292 -2.91 26.28 15.45
C GLU A 292 -2.51 25.58 16.76
N LYS A 293 -3.37 25.67 17.77
CA LYS A 293 -3.14 25.08 19.11
C LYS A 293 -3.72 23.68 19.26
N ASP A 294 -4.66 23.34 18.39
CA ASP A 294 -5.28 22.03 18.28
C ASP A 294 -5.51 21.68 16.79
N TYR A 295 -6.05 20.50 16.52
CA TYR A 295 -6.28 20.01 15.16
C TYR A 295 -7.67 20.38 14.63
N ILE A 296 -8.47 21.15 15.38
CA ILE A 296 -9.88 21.36 15.06
C ILE A 296 -10.03 22.04 13.70
N HIS A 297 -9.34 23.16 13.50
CA HIS A 297 -9.39 23.89 12.22
C HIS A 297 -8.89 23.04 11.05
N MET A 298 -7.83 22.25 11.23
CA MET A 298 -7.32 21.35 10.18
C MET A 298 -8.37 20.30 9.77
N PHE A 299 -9.12 19.76 10.73
CA PHE A 299 -10.19 18.79 10.46
C PHE A 299 -11.46 19.44 9.90
N GLU A 300 -11.73 20.72 10.20
CA GLU A 300 -12.75 21.51 9.50
C GLU A 300 -12.40 21.63 8.01
N VAL A 301 -11.14 21.98 7.69
CA VAL A 301 -10.64 22.03 6.31
C VAL A 301 -10.74 20.67 5.62
N LEU A 302 -10.36 19.59 6.31
CA LEU A 302 -10.47 18.23 5.80
C LEU A 302 -11.93 17.90 5.43
N ARG A 303 -12.88 18.16 6.33
CA ARG A 303 -14.32 17.95 6.08
C ARG A 303 -14.81 18.75 4.88
N GLU A 304 -14.47 20.04 4.82
CA GLU A 304 -14.87 20.92 3.73
C GLU A 304 -14.39 20.39 2.38
N GLU A 305 -13.12 20.01 2.25
CA GLU A 305 -12.58 19.51 0.99
C GLU A 305 -13.20 18.17 0.59
N ILE A 306 -13.44 17.25 1.53
CA ILE A 306 -14.15 15.99 1.27
C ILE A 306 -15.57 16.26 0.73
N ASP A 307 -16.32 17.12 1.40
CA ASP A 307 -17.69 17.45 1.02
C ASP A 307 -17.74 18.17 -0.34
N ASN A 308 -16.79 19.06 -0.60
CA ASN A 308 -16.67 19.76 -1.87
C ASN A 308 -16.33 18.79 -3.01
N PHE A 309 -15.37 17.89 -2.80
CA PHE A 309 -15.00 16.90 -3.81
C PHE A 309 -16.16 15.97 -4.12
N LYS A 310 -16.87 15.44 -3.12
CA LYS A 310 -18.06 14.59 -3.32
C LYS A 310 -19.19 15.26 -4.09
N LYS A 311 -19.31 16.59 -4.01
CA LYS A 311 -20.31 17.38 -4.78
C LYS A 311 -19.82 17.74 -6.19
N SER A 312 -18.52 17.67 -6.44
CA SER A 312 -17.94 17.99 -7.74
C SER A 312 -18.23 16.90 -8.79
N PRO A 313 -18.15 17.23 -10.10
CA PRO A 313 -18.25 16.22 -11.16
C PRO A 313 -17.18 15.12 -11.07
N GLU A 314 -15.96 15.49 -10.66
CA GLU A 314 -14.80 14.58 -10.54
C GLU A 314 -14.99 13.58 -9.39
N GLY A 315 -15.54 14.03 -8.25
CA GLY A 315 -15.82 13.16 -7.11
C GLY A 315 -17.11 12.36 -7.20
N LYS A 316 -17.77 12.30 -8.36
CA LYS A 316 -19.02 11.55 -8.53
C LYS A 316 -18.81 10.07 -8.19
N GLY A 317 -19.53 9.58 -7.19
CA GLY A 317 -19.44 8.20 -6.71
C GLY A 317 -18.28 7.95 -5.75
N PHE A 318 -17.52 8.99 -5.36
CA PHE A 318 -16.57 8.91 -4.25
C PHE A 318 -17.34 8.81 -2.92
N TRP A 319 -16.98 7.84 -2.08
CA TRP A 319 -17.66 7.59 -0.81
C TRP A 319 -17.16 8.53 0.30
N GLY A 320 -15.87 8.89 0.26
CA GLY A 320 -15.22 9.80 1.20
C GLY A 320 -13.86 9.27 1.65
N LEU A 321 -13.34 9.83 2.73
CA LEU A 321 -12.19 9.31 3.44
C LEU A 321 -12.33 9.58 4.93
N THR A 322 -11.55 8.88 5.74
CA THR A 322 -11.41 9.11 7.18
C THR A 322 -9.93 8.95 7.56
N THR A 323 -9.59 9.26 8.81
CA THR A 323 -8.22 9.15 9.31
C THR A 323 -8.11 8.07 10.37
N ILE A 324 -6.94 7.45 10.45
CA ILE A 324 -6.49 6.66 11.59
C ILE A 324 -5.40 7.49 12.25
N TRP A 325 -5.67 7.92 13.47
CA TRP A 325 -4.73 8.75 14.22
C TRP A 325 -3.50 7.92 14.59
N THR A 326 -2.30 8.42 14.34
CA THR A 326 -1.08 7.65 14.61
C THR A 326 -0.25 8.22 15.77
N CYS A 327 0.85 7.60 16.15
CA CYS A 327 1.99 8.33 16.69
C CYS A 327 3.25 7.51 16.43
N LEU A 328 4.43 8.14 16.54
CA LEU A 328 5.67 7.40 16.40
C LEU A 328 5.90 6.54 17.65
N ARG A 329 6.03 5.23 17.45
CA ARG A 329 6.21 4.26 18.53
C ARG A 329 7.50 4.47 19.34
N SER A 330 8.48 5.17 18.77
CA SER A 330 9.73 5.53 19.44
C SER A 330 9.63 6.75 20.36
N TRP A 331 8.50 7.48 20.35
CA TRP A 331 8.37 8.68 21.16
C TRP A 331 8.39 8.41 22.67
N PRO A 332 8.89 9.36 23.48
CA PRO A 332 8.74 9.33 24.93
C PRO A 332 7.27 9.31 25.35
N THR A 333 6.98 8.59 26.43
CA THR A 333 5.62 8.43 26.99
C THR A 333 4.84 9.74 27.05
N ARG A 334 5.44 10.84 27.51
CA ARG A 334 4.75 12.13 27.61
C ARG A 334 4.18 12.61 26.27
N LEU A 335 4.97 12.53 25.19
CA LEU A 335 4.52 12.97 23.86
C LEU A 335 3.43 12.07 23.30
N ILE A 336 3.50 10.76 23.59
CA ILE A 336 2.45 9.80 23.23
C ILE A 336 1.14 10.16 23.94
N ILE A 337 1.18 10.42 25.24
CA ILE A 337 0.00 10.79 26.04
C ILE A 337 -0.59 12.12 25.55
N GLU A 338 0.23 13.15 25.31
CA GLU A 338 -0.23 14.44 24.77
C GLU A 338 -0.86 14.29 23.37
N ASN A 339 -0.29 13.42 22.52
CA ASN A 339 -0.86 13.10 21.21
C ASN A 339 -2.21 12.35 21.32
N MET A 340 -2.32 11.39 22.24
CA MET A 340 -3.56 10.67 22.52
C MET A 340 -4.67 11.56 23.06
N ASP A 341 -4.34 12.53 23.92
CA ASP A 341 -5.29 13.56 24.38
C ASP A 341 -5.82 14.40 23.20
N CYS A 342 -4.93 14.80 22.28
CA CYS A 342 -5.34 15.49 21.05
C CYS A 342 -6.25 14.63 20.16
N CYS A 343 -5.96 13.33 20.04
CA CYS A 343 -6.80 12.38 19.32
C CYS A 343 -8.22 12.34 19.90
N ILE A 344 -8.34 12.20 21.22
CA ILE A 344 -9.64 12.14 21.92
C ILE A 344 -10.41 13.44 21.71
N ALA A 345 -9.78 14.59 21.94
CA ALA A 345 -10.42 15.90 21.76
C ALA A 345 -10.94 16.08 20.32
N THR A 346 -10.12 15.70 19.33
CA THR A 346 -10.50 15.79 17.91
C THR A 346 -11.58 14.79 17.53
N LYS A 347 -11.57 13.58 18.11
CA LYS A 347 -12.60 12.55 17.90
C LYS A 347 -13.95 12.98 18.44
N ILE A 348 -13.99 13.69 19.58
CA ILE A 348 -15.22 14.29 20.13
C ILE A 348 -15.81 15.28 19.13
N ALA A 349 -14.99 16.10 18.48
CA ALA A 349 -15.44 17.10 17.51
C ALA A 349 -15.81 16.49 16.14
N PHE A 350 -15.10 15.44 15.70
CA PHE A 350 -15.25 14.83 14.39
C PHE A 350 -15.32 13.30 14.44
N PRO A 351 -16.39 12.72 15.02
CA PRO A 351 -16.49 11.27 15.25
C PRO A 351 -16.41 10.42 13.99
N ASP A 352 -16.82 10.95 12.83
CA ASP A 352 -16.80 10.29 11.52
C ASP A 352 -15.46 10.41 10.77
N LEU A 353 -14.59 11.36 11.16
CA LEU A 353 -13.30 11.59 10.48
C LEU A 353 -12.10 10.93 11.17
N ILE A 354 -12.30 10.31 12.33
CA ILE A 354 -11.27 9.53 13.02
C ILE A 354 -11.81 8.12 13.27
N ALA A 355 -11.35 7.15 12.49
CA ALA A 355 -11.77 5.76 12.57
C ALA A 355 -11.14 5.00 13.74
N GLY A 356 -9.95 5.40 14.19
CA GLY A 356 -9.22 4.72 15.27
C GLY A 356 -7.81 5.24 15.48
N TYR A 357 -6.98 4.42 16.11
CA TYR A 357 -5.61 4.74 16.51
C TYR A 357 -4.59 3.66 16.09
N ASP A 358 -3.35 4.07 15.80
CA ASP A 358 -2.26 3.21 15.35
C ASP A 358 -0.88 3.74 15.84
N LEU A 359 0.14 2.89 15.80
CA LEU A 359 1.52 3.18 16.17
C LEU A 359 2.42 2.89 14.97
N VAL A 360 3.19 3.90 14.53
CA VAL A 360 3.96 3.84 13.27
C VAL A 360 5.45 4.09 13.51
N GLY A 361 6.24 3.97 12.45
CA GLY A 361 7.71 4.06 12.46
C GLY A 361 8.38 2.68 12.43
N PRO A 362 9.72 2.63 12.29
CA PRO A 362 10.46 1.39 12.07
C PRO A 362 10.22 0.42 13.23
N GLU A 363 9.57 -0.71 12.94
CA GLU A 363 9.12 -1.64 13.97
C GLU A 363 10.29 -2.31 14.71
N ASP A 364 11.31 -2.75 13.95
CA ASP A 364 12.52 -3.41 14.49
C ASP A 364 13.38 -2.50 15.39
N LEU A 365 13.34 -1.18 15.18
CA LEU A 365 14.13 -0.20 15.94
C LEU A 365 13.29 0.59 16.96
N GLY A 366 11.98 0.38 16.96
CA GLY A 366 11.02 1.10 17.79
C GLY A 366 10.69 0.36 19.09
N ARG A 367 9.78 0.94 19.88
CA ARG A 367 9.21 0.24 21.04
C ARG A 367 8.18 -0.80 20.56
N PRO A 368 8.25 -2.06 21.00
CA PRO A 368 7.19 -3.04 20.76
C PRO A 368 5.89 -2.63 21.47
N LEU A 369 4.78 -3.24 21.07
CA LEU A 369 3.46 -3.00 21.67
C LEU A 369 3.45 -3.36 23.16
N SER A 370 4.16 -4.42 23.55
CA SER A 370 4.37 -4.84 24.94
C SER A 370 4.93 -3.72 25.83
N ASP A 371 5.87 -2.93 25.31
CA ASP A 371 6.46 -1.77 26.00
C ASP A 371 5.51 -0.57 26.09
N LEU A 372 4.53 -0.49 25.20
CA LEU A 372 3.54 0.58 25.09
C LEU A 372 2.21 0.25 25.76
N LEU A 373 2.09 -0.93 26.38
CA LEU A 373 0.86 -1.35 27.08
C LEU A 373 0.38 -0.31 28.11
N PRO A 374 1.23 0.30 28.96
CA PRO A 374 0.76 1.31 29.91
C PRO A 374 0.02 2.48 29.23
N GLU A 375 0.59 3.04 28.17
CA GLU A 375 0.00 4.11 27.37
C GLU A 375 -1.29 3.66 26.68
N LEU A 376 -1.30 2.48 26.06
CA LEU A 376 -2.46 1.93 25.35
C LEU A 376 -3.63 1.62 26.29
N PHE A 377 -3.37 1.09 27.49
CA PHE A 377 -4.41 0.85 28.50
C PHE A 377 -4.91 2.15 29.13
N TRP A 378 -4.03 3.14 29.33
CA TRP A 378 -4.46 4.48 29.74
C TRP A 378 -5.37 5.10 28.67
N PHE A 379 -5.02 5.01 27.40
CA PHE A 379 -5.79 5.57 26.29
C PHE A 379 -7.19 4.98 26.21
N ARG A 380 -7.29 3.64 26.29
CA ARG A 380 -8.58 2.94 26.35
C ARG A 380 -9.46 3.41 27.48
N LYS A 381 -8.86 3.60 28.67
CA LYS A 381 -9.58 4.10 29.84
C LYS A 381 -10.10 5.52 29.59
N GLN A 382 -9.28 6.41 29.03
CA GLN A 382 -9.72 7.78 28.71
C GLN A 382 -10.82 7.79 27.65
N CYS A 383 -10.69 7.01 26.58
CA CYS A 383 -11.72 6.88 25.55
C CYS A 383 -13.06 6.44 26.15
N ALA A 384 -13.04 5.45 27.06
CA ALA A 384 -14.23 4.99 27.75
C ALA A 384 -14.83 6.05 28.70
N MET A 385 -13.99 6.86 29.36
CA MET A 385 -14.44 7.95 30.23
C MET A 385 -15.09 9.09 29.44
N GLU A 386 -14.53 9.44 28.29
CA GLU A 386 -15.05 10.47 27.39
C GLU A 386 -16.18 9.98 26.48
N GLY A 387 -16.49 8.67 26.51
CA GLY A 387 -17.57 8.08 25.71
C GLY A 387 -17.26 8.03 24.20
N VAL A 388 -15.99 8.02 23.81
CA VAL A 388 -15.57 7.92 22.41
C VAL A 388 -15.12 6.51 22.05
N ASN A 389 -15.35 6.13 20.80
CA ASN A 389 -14.95 4.85 20.24
C ASN A 389 -13.70 5.01 19.35
N LEU A 390 -12.55 4.53 19.85
CA LEU A 390 -11.26 4.57 19.16
C LEU A 390 -10.65 3.16 19.14
N PRO A 391 -11.04 2.31 18.17
CA PRO A 391 -10.43 0.99 17.98
C PRO A 391 -8.98 1.11 17.47
N PHE A 392 -8.24 0.01 17.56
CA PHE A 392 -6.86 -0.05 17.06
C PHE A 392 -6.78 -0.67 15.65
N PHE A 393 -5.77 -0.20 14.89
CA PHE A 393 -5.41 -0.65 13.55
C PHE A 393 -3.90 -0.85 13.41
N PHE A 394 -3.31 -1.55 14.38
CA PHE A 394 -1.85 -1.60 14.56
C PHE A 394 -1.09 -2.07 13.32
N HIS A 395 0.00 -1.37 12.99
CA HIS A 395 1.16 -1.99 12.36
C HIS A 395 1.70 -3.09 13.28
N ALA A 396 1.83 -4.30 12.74
CA ALA A 396 2.43 -5.41 13.49
C ALA A 396 3.00 -6.47 12.55
N GLY A 397 4.20 -6.94 12.87
CA GLY A 397 4.86 -8.03 12.16
C GLY A 397 5.46 -7.59 10.81
N GLU A 398 5.79 -6.32 10.64
CA GLU A 398 6.54 -5.81 9.50
C GLU A 398 8.04 -6.07 9.70
N THR A 399 8.43 -7.35 9.70
CA THR A 399 9.79 -7.76 10.04
C THR A 399 10.18 -9.10 9.43
N LEU A 400 11.48 -9.30 9.28
CA LEU A 400 12.10 -10.58 8.94
C LEU A 400 12.27 -11.50 10.16
N GLY A 401 12.10 -10.98 11.39
CA GLY A 401 12.24 -11.71 12.64
C GLY A 401 11.25 -12.87 12.82
N ASP A 402 11.60 -13.80 13.70
CA ASP A 402 10.76 -14.88 14.22
C ASP A 402 11.22 -15.21 15.65
N GLY A 403 10.35 -15.01 16.64
CA GLY A 403 10.69 -15.16 18.06
C GLY A 403 11.43 -13.96 18.67
N THR A 404 11.36 -12.81 18.01
CA THR A 404 11.83 -11.49 18.48
C THR A 404 10.71 -10.71 19.15
N ASP A 405 11.06 -9.66 19.91
CA ASP A 405 10.06 -8.75 20.48
C ASP A 405 9.26 -8.00 19.39
N THR A 406 9.83 -7.85 18.19
CA THR A 406 9.17 -7.23 17.03
C THR A 406 8.02 -8.09 16.49
N ASP A 407 8.25 -9.36 16.13
CA ASP A 407 7.17 -10.22 15.63
C ASP A 407 6.16 -10.57 16.74
N ALA A 408 6.57 -10.48 18.01
CA ALA A 408 5.66 -10.58 19.15
C ALA A 408 4.53 -9.53 19.12
N ASN A 409 4.72 -8.41 18.41
CA ASN A 409 3.65 -7.41 18.18
C ASN A 409 2.41 -8.02 17.51
N LEU A 410 2.53 -9.10 16.72
CA LEU A 410 1.37 -9.81 16.18
C LEU A 410 0.49 -10.40 17.28
N PHE A 411 1.10 -10.97 18.32
CA PHE A 411 0.38 -11.52 19.47
C PHE A 411 -0.32 -10.41 20.24
N ASP A 412 0.41 -9.34 20.53
CA ASP A 412 -0.12 -8.20 21.28
C ASP A 412 -1.24 -7.49 20.53
N ALA A 413 -1.10 -7.25 19.22
CA ALA A 413 -2.14 -6.63 18.40
C ALA A 413 -3.45 -7.44 18.43
N ILE A 414 -3.36 -8.77 18.35
CA ILE A 414 -4.52 -9.68 18.43
C ILE A 414 -5.14 -9.68 19.83
N LEU A 415 -4.33 -9.71 20.90
CA LEU A 415 -4.81 -9.68 22.29
C LEU A 415 -5.41 -8.33 22.66
N LEU A 416 -4.86 -7.25 22.12
CA LEU A 416 -5.40 -5.91 22.16
C LEU A 416 -6.61 -5.78 21.23
N GLY A 417 -7.09 -6.82 20.55
CA GLY A 417 -8.34 -6.77 19.80
C GLY A 417 -8.34 -5.75 18.66
N THR A 418 -7.20 -5.60 17.97
CA THR A 418 -7.10 -4.78 16.76
C THR A 418 -8.15 -5.21 15.73
N ARG A 419 -8.65 -4.26 14.93
CA ARG A 419 -9.62 -4.57 13.86
C ARG A 419 -8.95 -5.12 12.62
N ARG A 420 -7.77 -4.58 12.30
CA ARG A 420 -6.92 -4.92 11.17
C ARG A 420 -5.46 -4.86 11.60
N ILE A 421 -4.60 -5.52 10.86
CA ILE A 421 -3.15 -5.51 11.08
C ILE A 421 -2.49 -4.92 9.84
N GLY A 422 -1.73 -3.84 10.03
CA GLY A 422 -0.85 -3.27 9.01
C GLY A 422 0.32 -4.20 8.72
N HIS A 423 0.55 -4.48 7.44
CA HIS A 423 1.50 -5.44 6.87
C HIS A 423 1.25 -6.90 7.24
N GLY A 424 1.42 -7.27 8.52
CA GLY A 424 1.37 -8.67 8.95
C GLY A 424 2.40 -9.56 8.23
N PHE A 425 3.54 -9.00 7.83
CA PHE A 425 4.50 -9.65 6.94
C PHE A 425 5.05 -10.97 7.51
N SER A 426 5.39 -11.02 8.80
CA SER A 426 5.89 -12.22 9.48
C SER A 426 4.80 -13.22 9.88
N LEU A 427 3.50 -12.91 9.69
CA LEU A 427 2.38 -13.73 10.17
C LEU A 427 2.42 -15.18 9.67
N PHE A 428 2.95 -15.42 8.47
CA PHE A 428 3.04 -16.76 7.88
C PHE A 428 3.87 -17.75 8.72
N LYS A 429 4.71 -17.25 9.64
CA LYS A 429 5.54 -18.04 10.56
C LYS A 429 4.77 -18.50 11.81
N HIS A 430 3.59 -17.94 12.06
CA HIS A 430 2.82 -18.16 13.29
C HIS A 430 1.49 -18.89 13.01
N PRO A 431 1.49 -20.22 12.86
CA PRO A 431 0.29 -20.98 12.48
C PRO A 431 -0.89 -20.82 13.45
N LEU A 432 -0.63 -20.69 14.75
CA LEU A 432 -1.69 -20.41 15.74
C LEU A 432 -2.33 -19.03 15.49
N LEU A 433 -1.53 -18.01 15.17
CA LEU A 433 -2.05 -16.67 14.92
C LEU A 433 -2.82 -16.59 13.61
N ILE A 434 -2.43 -17.35 12.58
CA ILE A 434 -3.21 -17.52 11.35
C ILE A 434 -4.63 -18.00 11.67
N ASP A 435 -4.78 -18.99 12.54
CA ASP A 435 -6.11 -19.48 12.93
C ASP A 435 -6.89 -18.41 13.73
N MET A 436 -6.21 -17.72 14.65
CA MET A 436 -6.82 -16.66 15.46
C MET A 436 -7.30 -15.47 14.62
N VAL A 437 -6.53 -14.97 13.65
CA VAL A 437 -6.96 -13.83 12.81
C VAL A 437 -8.19 -14.20 11.97
N ARG A 438 -8.27 -15.45 11.49
CA ARG A 438 -9.42 -15.96 10.73
C ARG A 438 -10.67 -16.07 11.61
N GLU A 439 -10.53 -16.66 12.79
CA GLU A 439 -11.62 -16.78 13.76
C GLU A 439 -12.15 -15.40 14.16
N LYS A 440 -11.24 -14.48 14.48
CA LYS A 440 -11.55 -13.12 14.95
C LYS A 440 -11.92 -12.14 13.84
N ARG A 441 -11.78 -12.51 12.56
CA ARG A 441 -12.06 -11.65 11.39
C ARG A 441 -11.20 -10.40 11.37
N ILE A 442 -9.92 -10.56 11.69
CA ILE A 442 -8.92 -9.50 11.59
C ILE A 442 -8.37 -9.54 10.16
N LEU A 443 -8.52 -8.43 9.43
CA LEU A 443 -7.99 -8.30 8.07
C LEU A 443 -6.52 -7.87 8.10
N ILE A 444 -5.71 -8.45 7.22
CA ILE A 444 -4.33 -8.05 6.98
C ILE A 444 -4.28 -7.04 5.83
N GLU A 445 -3.72 -5.86 6.09
CA GLU A 445 -3.48 -4.82 5.10
C GLU A 445 -2.07 -5.02 4.51
N SER A 446 -1.97 -5.55 3.29
CA SER A 446 -0.68 -5.89 2.68
C SER A 446 -0.24 -4.85 1.66
N CYS A 447 1.02 -4.43 1.73
CA CYS A 447 1.63 -3.40 0.89
C CYS A 447 2.87 -3.98 0.15
N PRO A 448 2.70 -4.77 -0.93
CA PRO A 448 3.80 -5.53 -1.53
C PRO A 448 4.96 -4.68 -2.03
N ILE A 449 4.68 -3.50 -2.62
CA ILE A 449 5.75 -2.61 -3.09
C ILE A 449 6.55 -2.07 -1.91
N SER A 450 5.87 -1.63 -0.84
CA SER A 450 6.53 -1.19 0.39
C SER A 450 7.44 -2.28 0.95
N ASN A 451 6.93 -3.51 1.07
CA ASN A 451 7.72 -4.63 1.61
C ASN A 451 8.94 -4.97 0.73
N GLU A 452 8.85 -4.82 -0.60
CA GLU A 452 9.97 -5.02 -1.50
C GLU A 452 11.00 -3.88 -1.44
N VAL A 453 10.53 -2.64 -1.54
CA VAL A 453 11.35 -1.41 -1.51
C VAL A 453 12.08 -1.26 -0.17
N LEU A 454 11.41 -1.61 0.93
CA LEU A 454 11.97 -1.63 2.29
C LEU A 454 12.72 -2.94 2.61
N ARG A 455 12.98 -3.78 1.60
CA ARG A 455 13.92 -4.91 1.65
C ARG A 455 13.48 -6.07 2.56
N LEU A 456 12.18 -6.24 2.77
CA LEU A 456 11.60 -7.42 3.45
C LEU A 456 11.44 -8.62 2.49
N CYS A 457 11.35 -8.37 1.19
CA CYS A 457 11.47 -9.40 0.17
C CYS A 457 12.24 -8.87 -1.04
N GLY A 458 13.03 -9.74 -1.70
CA GLY A 458 13.79 -9.35 -2.89
C GLY A 458 12.93 -9.21 -4.17
N SER A 459 11.70 -9.71 -4.14
CA SER A 459 10.73 -9.62 -5.23
C SER A 459 9.32 -9.89 -4.72
N VAL A 460 8.32 -9.39 -5.45
CA VAL A 460 6.91 -9.76 -5.24
C VAL A 460 6.67 -11.27 -5.24
N THR A 461 7.43 -12.04 -6.03
CA THR A 461 7.27 -13.51 -6.12
C THR A 461 7.71 -14.23 -4.85
N ALA A 462 8.54 -13.59 -4.02
CA ALA A 462 8.96 -14.08 -2.71
C ALA A 462 8.08 -13.56 -1.55
N HIS A 463 7.09 -12.71 -1.85
CA HIS A 463 6.22 -12.13 -0.83
C HIS A 463 5.36 -13.22 -0.14
N PRO A 464 5.13 -13.16 1.19
CA PRO A 464 4.43 -14.23 1.93
C PRO A 464 2.90 -14.23 1.78
N LEU A 465 2.31 -13.15 1.24
CA LEU A 465 0.85 -13.02 1.13
C LEU A 465 0.15 -14.21 0.46
N PRO A 466 0.64 -14.79 -0.67
CA PRO A 466 0.02 -15.96 -1.28
C PRO A 466 -0.14 -17.16 -0.33
N ALA A 467 0.79 -17.35 0.61
CA ALA A 467 0.69 -18.42 1.62
C ALA A 467 -0.44 -18.14 2.63
N LEU A 468 -0.61 -16.89 3.05
CA LEU A 468 -1.71 -16.46 3.92
C LEU A 468 -3.07 -16.62 3.23
N LEU A 469 -3.18 -16.21 1.96
CA LEU A 469 -4.39 -16.36 1.15
C LEU A 469 -4.76 -17.84 0.99
N ALA A 470 -3.77 -18.72 0.78
CA ALA A 470 -3.97 -20.17 0.68
C ALA A 470 -4.50 -20.80 1.98
N ARG A 471 -4.17 -20.20 3.13
CA ARG A 471 -4.66 -20.60 4.46
C ARG A 471 -5.98 -19.94 4.85
N GLY A 472 -6.60 -19.18 3.95
CA GLY A 472 -7.90 -18.56 4.21
C GLY A 472 -7.85 -17.33 5.10
N VAL A 473 -6.68 -16.67 5.20
CA VAL A 473 -6.55 -15.36 5.85
C VAL A 473 -7.17 -14.31 4.93
N VAL A 474 -7.97 -13.41 5.51
CA VAL A 474 -8.59 -12.29 4.79
C VAL A 474 -7.61 -11.13 4.72
N CYS A 475 -7.37 -10.65 3.50
CA CYS A 475 -6.42 -9.58 3.25
C CYS A 475 -7.01 -8.54 2.30
N SER A 476 -6.44 -7.34 2.31
CA SER A 476 -6.56 -6.32 1.25
C SER A 476 -5.18 -5.92 0.76
N LEU A 477 -5.06 -5.55 -0.52
CA LEU A 477 -3.88 -4.87 -1.04
C LEU A 477 -3.99 -3.38 -0.76
N CYS A 478 -2.87 -2.73 -0.48
CA CYS A 478 -2.73 -1.31 -0.13
C CYS A 478 -1.40 -0.78 -0.71
N ASN A 479 -1.21 0.54 -0.70
CA ASN A 479 -0.08 1.20 -1.38
C ASN A 479 0.93 1.88 -0.44
N ASP A 480 0.55 2.08 0.82
CA ASP A 480 1.41 2.63 1.88
C ASP A 480 1.85 4.08 1.62
N ASP A 481 3.04 4.28 1.03
CA ASP A 481 3.72 5.56 0.85
C ASP A 481 4.09 5.83 -0.63
N PRO A 482 3.12 5.84 -1.55
CA PRO A 482 3.39 5.70 -2.97
C PRO A 482 4.21 6.85 -3.60
N ALA A 483 4.19 8.05 -3.02
CA ALA A 483 5.01 9.16 -3.48
C ALA A 483 6.48 9.00 -3.09
N MET A 484 6.78 8.31 -1.99
CA MET A 484 8.15 8.08 -1.50
C MET A 484 8.77 6.81 -2.08
N LEU A 485 7.94 5.79 -2.29
CA LEU A 485 8.36 4.45 -2.73
C LEU A 485 8.49 4.31 -4.25
N GLY A 486 8.12 5.35 -5.02
CA GLY A 486 8.37 5.48 -6.45
C GLY A 486 7.18 5.23 -7.38
N GLN A 487 5.98 4.95 -6.85
CA GLN A 487 4.75 4.89 -7.63
C GLN A 487 4.37 6.26 -8.22
N ASP A 488 4.73 7.35 -7.53
CA ASP A 488 4.49 8.75 -7.94
C ASP A 488 2.99 9.10 -8.11
N THR A 489 2.08 8.36 -7.48
CA THR A 489 0.63 8.62 -7.51
C THR A 489 -0.09 7.98 -6.32
N ALA A 490 -1.16 8.61 -5.83
CA ALA A 490 -1.93 8.15 -4.66
C ALA A 490 -2.75 6.85 -4.88
N GLY A 491 -2.60 6.20 -6.04
CA GLY A 491 -3.35 4.99 -6.42
C GLY A 491 -2.75 3.69 -5.88
N MET A 492 -3.47 2.60 -6.08
CA MET A 492 -3.14 1.20 -5.72
C MET A 492 -2.83 0.35 -6.96
N SER A 493 -2.91 0.93 -8.17
CA SER A 493 -2.74 0.20 -9.42
C SER A 493 -1.40 -0.51 -9.58
N HIS A 494 -0.31 0.08 -9.07
CA HIS A 494 1.00 -0.53 -9.10
C HIS A 494 1.04 -1.80 -8.23
N ASP A 495 0.56 -1.75 -6.98
CA ASP A 495 0.49 -2.91 -6.10
C ASP A 495 -0.44 -4.01 -6.65
N PHE A 496 -1.57 -3.63 -7.25
CA PHE A 496 -2.49 -4.57 -7.90
C PHE A 496 -1.86 -5.23 -9.14
N TRP A 497 -1.11 -4.46 -9.94
CA TRP A 497 -0.39 -5.00 -11.09
C TRP A 497 0.68 -6.00 -10.64
N GLN A 498 1.49 -5.62 -9.64
CA GLN A 498 2.57 -6.44 -9.11
C GLN A 498 2.04 -7.78 -8.58
N ALA A 499 0.91 -7.74 -7.86
CA ALA A 499 0.22 -8.93 -7.38
C ALA A 499 -0.34 -9.80 -8.52
N LEU A 500 -0.96 -9.20 -9.54
CA LEU A 500 -1.55 -9.92 -10.67
C LEU A 500 -0.49 -10.64 -11.52
N GLN A 501 0.61 -9.93 -11.79
CA GLN A 501 1.72 -10.43 -12.60
C GLN A 501 2.55 -11.45 -11.81
N GLY A 502 2.88 -11.14 -10.56
CA GLY A 502 3.80 -11.93 -9.73
C GLY A 502 3.19 -13.20 -9.13
N TRP A 503 1.90 -13.20 -8.79
CA TRP A 503 1.27 -14.34 -8.11
C TRP A 503 0.36 -15.12 -9.07
N LYS A 504 0.92 -16.14 -9.72
CA LYS A 504 0.19 -16.98 -10.69
C LYS A 504 -1.12 -17.55 -10.17
N ASN A 505 -1.19 -17.86 -8.87
CA ASN A 505 -2.36 -18.43 -8.21
C ASN A 505 -3.39 -17.39 -7.72
N LEU A 506 -3.21 -16.10 -8.04
CA LEU A 506 -4.15 -15.02 -7.71
C LEU A 506 -5.13 -14.79 -8.86
N GLY A 507 -4.66 -14.35 -10.03
CA GLY A 507 -5.50 -14.02 -11.18
C GLY A 507 -6.54 -12.92 -10.90
N LEU A 508 -7.38 -12.61 -11.90
CA LEU A 508 -8.38 -11.54 -11.79
C LEU A 508 -9.38 -11.77 -10.64
N ALA A 509 -9.84 -13.01 -10.47
CA ALA A 509 -10.77 -13.36 -9.41
C ALA A 509 -10.19 -13.17 -8.00
N GLY A 510 -8.91 -13.49 -7.81
CA GLY A 510 -8.22 -13.26 -6.54
C GLY A 510 -8.10 -11.77 -6.23
N LEU A 511 -7.74 -10.95 -7.22
CA LEU A 511 -7.74 -9.49 -7.08
C LEU A 511 -9.13 -8.94 -6.75
N GLY A 512 -10.17 -9.41 -7.44
CA GLY A 512 -11.56 -9.04 -7.16
C GLY A 512 -11.93 -9.32 -5.70
N SER A 513 -11.55 -10.49 -5.17
CA SER A 513 -11.76 -10.84 -3.77
C SER A 513 -11.01 -9.93 -2.78
N LEU A 514 -9.77 -9.53 -3.10
CA LEU A 514 -9.01 -8.59 -2.26
C LEU A 514 -9.64 -7.18 -2.25
N ALA A 515 -10.15 -6.71 -3.40
CA ALA A 515 -10.89 -5.47 -3.51
C ALA A 515 -12.26 -5.52 -2.80
N GLU A 516 -12.97 -6.66 -2.88
CA GLU A 516 -14.21 -6.85 -2.11
C GLU A 516 -13.94 -6.80 -0.60
N ASN A 517 -12.87 -7.46 -0.14
CA ASN A 517 -12.47 -7.47 1.26
C ASN A 517 -12.18 -6.05 1.77
N SER A 518 -11.55 -5.19 0.95
CA SER A 518 -11.27 -3.82 1.36
C SER A 518 -12.57 -3.04 1.66
N VAL A 519 -13.64 -3.24 0.89
CA VAL A 519 -14.95 -2.64 1.17
C VAL A 519 -15.60 -3.25 2.41
N ARG A 520 -15.51 -4.57 2.60
CA ARG A 520 -16.12 -5.28 3.73
C ARG A 520 -15.48 -4.90 5.08
N TRP A 521 -14.19 -4.60 5.09
CA TRP A 521 -13.43 -4.19 6.28
C TRP A 521 -13.14 -2.69 6.34
N ALA A 522 -13.83 -1.87 5.55
CA ALA A 522 -13.80 -0.42 5.70
C ALA A 522 -14.63 0.04 6.92
N ALA A 523 -14.14 1.09 7.57
CA ALA A 523 -14.71 1.83 8.69
C ALA A 523 -15.52 3.04 8.19
N PHE A 524 -16.64 2.75 7.52
CA PHE A 524 -17.56 3.79 7.03
C PHE A 524 -18.30 4.54 8.14
N GLU A 525 -18.45 3.91 9.31
CA GLU A 525 -19.27 4.38 10.43
C GLU A 525 -18.51 4.19 11.74
N ASP A 526 -18.80 5.04 12.74
CA ASP A 526 -18.23 4.94 14.08
C ASP A 526 -18.91 3.82 14.89
N GLN A 527 -18.43 2.59 14.68
CA GLN A 527 -19.05 1.37 15.20
C GLN A 527 -18.33 0.88 16.45
N ASN A 528 -19.04 0.36 17.46
CA ASN A 528 -18.40 -0.46 18.50
C ASN A 528 -17.98 -1.84 17.94
N GLN A 529 -17.31 -2.66 18.76
CA GLN A 529 -16.80 -3.97 18.31
C GLN A 529 -17.91 -4.95 17.90
N THR A 530 -19.06 -4.94 18.57
CA THR A 530 -20.18 -5.84 18.27
C THR A 530 -20.78 -5.49 16.91
N ASP A 531 -21.04 -4.20 16.68
CA ASP A 531 -21.59 -3.71 15.42
C ASP A 531 -20.61 -3.91 14.27
N TRP A 532 -19.32 -3.65 14.49
CA TRP A 532 -18.25 -3.93 13.52
C TRP A 532 -18.27 -5.36 12.99
N ILE A 533 -18.31 -6.34 13.89
CA ILE A 533 -18.31 -7.76 13.54
C ILE A 533 -19.63 -8.19 12.89
N ASN A 534 -20.76 -7.67 13.39
CA ASN A 534 -22.07 -7.94 12.79
C ASN A 534 -22.15 -7.42 11.36
N ASP A 535 -21.65 -6.21 11.13
CA ASP A 535 -21.66 -5.57 9.83
C ASP A 535 -20.75 -6.26 8.83
N ILE A 536 -19.57 -6.75 9.24
CA ILE A 536 -18.73 -7.60 8.39
C ILE A 536 -19.48 -8.88 7.96
N LYS A 537 -20.15 -9.55 8.92
CA LYS A 537 -20.90 -10.79 8.66
C LYS A 537 -22.10 -10.54 7.75
N GLN A 538 -22.77 -9.41 7.90
CA GLN A 538 -23.97 -9.05 7.14
C GLN A 538 -23.67 -8.22 5.89
N ALA A 539 -22.41 -7.93 5.57
CA ALA A 539 -22.06 -6.98 4.49
C ALA A 539 -22.64 -7.37 3.11
N SER A 540 -22.92 -8.66 2.87
CA SER A 540 -23.53 -9.09 1.59
C SER A 540 -25.06 -9.09 1.57
N LEU A 541 -25.73 -9.08 2.73
CA LEU A 541 -27.18 -9.28 2.85
C LEU A 541 -27.89 -8.17 3.65
N GLY A 542 -27.13 -7.30 4.30
CA GLY A 542 -27.63 -6.22 5.13
C GLY A 542 -28.14 -5.03 4.33
N THR A 543 -28.56 -4.00 5.06
CA THR A 543 -29.08 -2.73 4.50
C THR A 543 -28.37 -1.50 5.06
N ASN A 544 -27.33 -1.70 5.88
CA ASN A 544 -26.47 -0.64 6.42
C ASN A 544 -25.56 -0.04 5.33
N VAL A 545 -24.78 0.99 5.69
CA VAL A 545 -23.91 1.71 4.75
C VAL A 545 -22.91 0.74 4.11
N LYS A 546 -22.31 -0.14 4.90
CA LYS A 546 -21.36 -1.15 4.42
C LYS A 546 -21.98 -2.05 3.34
N ALA A 547 -23.16 -2.60 3.58
CA ALA A 547 -23.85 -3.46 2.62
C ALA A 547 -24.22 -2.70 1.34
N LYS A 548 -24.60 -1.43 1.45
CA LYS A 548 -24.81 -0.56 0.29
C LYS A 548 -23.52 -0.37 -0.52
N ARG A 549 -22.37 -0.14 0.13
CA ARG A 549 -21.06 0.00 -0.58
C ARG A 549 -20.63 -1.29 -1.25
N MET A 550 -20.89 -2.44 -0.64
CA MET A 550 -20.66 -3.75 -1.24
C MET A 550 -21.49 -3.94 -2.52
N GLN A 551 -22.77 -3.56 -2.50
CA GLN A 551 -23.64 -3.62 -3.69
C GLN A 551 -23.17 -2.67 -4.80
N GLU A 552 -22.81 -1.43 -4.44
CA GLU A 552 -22.25 -0.45 -5.38
C GLU A 552 -20.96 -0.98 -6.02
N TRP A 553 -20.05 -1.54 -5.23
CA TRP A 553 -18.82 -2.15 -5.73
C TRP A 553 -19.09 -3.35 -6.64
N GLN A 554 -20.01 -4.26 -6.27
CA GLN A 554 -20.34 -5.43 -7.07
C GLN A 554 -20.89 -5.05 -8.45
N ILE A 555 -21.69 -3.99 -8.53
CA ILE A 555 -22.20 -3.47 -9.81
C ILE A 555 -21.03 -2.97 -10.67
N GLU A 556 -20.10 -2.21 -10.10
CA GLU A 556 -18.93 -1.72 -10.85
C GLU A 556 -17.99 -2.86 -11.24
N TRP A 557 -17.84 -3.89 -10.41
CA TRP A 557 -17.09 -5.11 -10.73
C TRP A 557 -17.64 -5.82 -11.97
N GLU A 558 -18.95 -6.06 -12.03
CA GLU A 558 -19.57 -6.72 -13.19
C GLU A 558 -19.45 -5.88 -14.47
N LYS A 559 -19.61 -4.55 -14.37
CA LYS A 559 -19.37 -3.64 -15.52
C LYS A 559 -17.91 -3.68 -15.98
N PHE A 560 -16.98 -3.75 -15.04
CA PHE A 560 -15.55 -3.86 -15.35
C PHE A 560 -15.23 -5.19 -16.03
N CYS A 561 -15.76 -6.30 -15.54
CA CYS A 561 -15.61 -7.60 -16.20
C CYS A 561 -16.22 -7.61 -17.61
N LEU A 562 -17.40 -6.99 -17.79
CA LEU A 562 -18.01 -6.84 -19.12
C LEU A 562 -17.09 -6.05 -20.05
N TRP A 563 -16.53 -4.93 -19.59
CA TRP A 563 -15.58 -4.14 -20.38
C TRP A 563 -14.33 -4.95 -20.78
N ILE A 564 -13.77 -5.79 -19.90
CA ILE A 564 -12.64 -6.66 -20.28
C ILE A 564 -13.03 -7.58 -21.43
N VAL A 565 -14.21 -8.21 -21.36
CA VAL A 565 -14.69 -9.11 -22.41
C VAL A 565 -14.92 -8.37 -23.72
N GLU A 566 -15.46 -7.15 -23.69
CA GLU A 566 -15.69 -6.32 -24.87
C GLU A 566 -14.38 -5.82 -25.50
N GLU A 567 -13.40 -5.43 -24.69
CA GLU A 567 -12.14 -4.83 -25.14
C GLU A 567 -11.14 -5.88 -25.64
N PHE A 568 -11.03 -7.00 -24.92
CA PHE A 568 -9.96 -7.98 -25.14
C PHE A 568 -10.48 -9.35 -25.61
N GLY A 569 -11.80 -9.54 -25.67
CA GLY A 569 -12.39 -10.86 -25.97
C GLY A 569 -12.13 -11.37 -27.37
N ASP A 570 -12.02 -10.50 -28.37
CA ASP A 570 -11.75 -10.91 -29.76
C ASP A 570 -10.30 -11.39 -29.95
N GLU A 571 -9.34 -10.79 -29.22
CA GLU A 571 -7.91 -11.13 -29.31
C GLU A 571 -7.56 -12.35 -28.43
N PHE A 572 -8.15 -12.44 -27.23
CA PHE A 572 -7.74 -13.40 -26.19
C PHE A 572 -8.83 -14.40 -25.78
N GLY A 573 -10.06 -14.28 -26.27
CA GLY A 573 -11.21 -15.07 -25.80
C GLY A 573 -11.28 -16.51 -26.31
N ASP A 574 -10.63 -16.81 -27.43
CA ASP A 574 -10.81 -18.07 -28.17
C ASP A 574 -9.73 -19.14 -27.88
N GLU A 575 -8.63 -18.81 -27.18
CA GLU A 575 -7.49 -19.73 -27.01
C GLU A 575 -7.80 -20.89 -26.03
N LYS A 576 -8.42 -20.60 -24.88
CA LYS A 576 -8.83 -21.65 -23.91
C LYS A 576 -10.04 -22.46 -24.36
N GLU A 577 -10.90 -21.93 -25.23
CA GLU A 577 -11.98 -22.72 -25.84
C GLU A 577 -11.42 -23.74 -26.85
N LYS A 578 -10.31 -23.42 -27.53
CA LYS A 578 -9.62 -24.36 -28.42
C LYS A 578 -8.89 -25.48 -27.67
N GLU A 579 -8.23 -25.19 -26.54
CA GLU A 579 -7.57 -26.22 -25.72
C GLU A 579 -8.58 -27.16 -25.03
N LYS A 580 -9.70 -26.65 -24.51
CA LYS A 580 -10.76 -27.51 -23.94
C LYS A 580 -11.47 -28.36 -24.98
N ALA A 581 -11.49 -27.94 -26.25
CA ALA A 581 -12.04 -28.73 -27.35
C ALA A 581 -11.06 -29.78 -27.90
N SER A 582 -9.76 -29.67 -27.61
CA SER A 582 -8.76 -30.70 -27.96
C SER A 582 -8.58 -31.78 -26.89
N ASP A 583 -8.98 -31.50 -25.65
CA ASP A 583 -8.93 -32.43 -24.50
C ASP A 583 -10.25 -33.18 -24.22
N ALA A 584 -11.31 -32.90 -25.01
CA ALA A 584 -12.61 -33.58 -24.97
C ALA A 584 -12.77 -34.49 -26.18
#